data_AF-A0A7S4JPR2-F1
#
_entry.id   AF-A0A7S4JPR2-F1
#
_cell.length_a   1.000
_cell.length_b   1.000
_cell.length_c   1.000
_cell.angle_alpha   90.00
_cell.angle_beta   90.00
_cell.angle_gamma   90.00
#
_symmetry.space_group_name_H-M   'P 1'
#
loop_
_entity.id
_entity.type
_entity.pdbx_description
1 polymer ?
#
loop_
_entity_poly.entity_id
_entity_poly.type
_entity_poly.pdbx_seq_one_letter_code
_entity_poly.pdbx_strand_id
1 'polypeptide(L)'
;MPMRPFTSLSIRSLLVLVLAQACSSISSLYHTSKSTLWRGSDALRFRTTYAGGTELDGFICSDLIDIGGYSSLAPFGCITTITGMLDGAGIAGFGPAPARVPGSAPPLPPFFLSLANVSGDHGPIGKPVPEPSFSFLTSNSTAELQLGGIDQDAIVGSLKQVTSLDSHSYSIPIAGMSVGGEELLQFVRGGNGDEIVPAILDSGTTCMCLPDSTRNGDLKLSPWKKFQELLGKDAPIVLTVAGGPQVEISHSIWRRGVEDVKGCLSRSCPDDRIVLGDWMFQACAVVFRWQPEGKPEIFLAPRNPNYALGKFGDPSSFVGHVKRQPIIRRVPLLDEHRLTFLVPVSIGRPPQTFELVFDTGSSFFGVRTAALRAAGSILLTNITANKRAKALRAIASKAEEIEWRKRKLAKASGFSLSSAMKQREEQEDTGRSRNGGPPWWAGLLVALIGVFFFVLALGMAIVRRRMQRGGGGKPAGSFVVGSRIT
;
A
#
# COMPACT_ATOMS: atom_id res chain seq x y z
N MET A 1 8.37 34.12 62.32
CA MET A 1 8.76 34.13 60.90
C MET A 1 10.27 34.30 60.81
N PRO A 2 10.99 33.30 60.29
CA PRO A 2 12.07 33.58 59.36
C PRO A 2 11.99 32.72 58.09
N MET A 3 12.50 33.28 56.99
CA MET A 3 12.53 32.73 55.65
C MET A 3 13.37 31.45 55.56
N ARG A 4 12.89 30.46 54.80
CA ARG A 4 13.69 29.32 54.32
C ARG A 4 14.33 29.67 52.96
N PRO A 5 15.59 29.27 52.70
CA PRO A 5 16.16 29.37 51.37
C PRO A 5 15.72 28.18 50.51
N PHE A 6 15.26 28.48 49.29
CA PHE A 6 15.18 27.52 48.18
C PHE A 6 16.55 27.41 47.53
N THR A 7 17.21 26.24 47.62
CA THR A 7 18.20 25.80 46.62
C THR A 7 18.41 24.29 46.72
N SER A 8 18.05 23.59 45.65
CA SER A 8 18.70 22.37 45.13
C SER A 8 17.72 21.68 44.16
N LEU A 9 17.56 22.25 42.97
CA LEU A 9 16.97 21.51 41.85
C LEU A 9 18.05 20.52 41.38
N SER A 10 17.87 19.25 41.73
CA SER A 10 18.79 18.17 41.35
C SER A 10 18.85 18.01 39.83
N ILE A 11 20.06 17.89 39.29
CA ILE A 11 20.39 17.63 37.88
C ILE A 11 19.67 16.38 37.33
N ARG A 12 19.14 15.50 38.20
CA ARG A 12 18.28 14.36 37.79
C ARG A 12 16.91 14.78 37.25
N SER A 13 16.37 15.93 37.64
CA SER A 13 15.06 16.40 37.14
C SER A 13 15.14 17.01 35.74
N LEU A 14 16.32 17.48 35.31
CA LEU A 14 16.52 17.98 33.93
C LEU A 14 16.68 16.81 32.93
N LEU A 15 17.23 15.67 33.37
CA LEU A 15 17.39 14.49 32.51
C LEU A 15 16.06 13.79 32.22
N VAL A 16 15.09 13.85 33.14
CA VAL A 16 13.74 13.31 32.93
C VAL A 16 12.90 14.21 32.00
N LEU A 17 13.16 15.52 31.96
CA LEU A 17 12.47 16.43 31.03
C LEU A 17 13.02 16.34 29.59
N VAL A 18 14.30 16.00 29.40
CA VAL A 18 14.90 15.79 28.07
C VAL A 18 14.52 14.42 27.46
N LEU A 19 14.15 13.44 28.28
CA LEU A 19 13.64 12.14 27.80
C LEU A 19 12.11 12.13 27.55
N ALA A 20 11.36 13.10 28.06
CA ALA A 20 9.91 13.21 27.84
C ALA A 20 9.53 13.97 26.55
N GLN A 21 10.50 14.57 25.86
CA GLN A 21 10.29 15.32 24.60
C GLN A 21 10.59 14.49 23.33
N ALA A 22 10.67 13.16 23.49
CA ALA A 22 10.51 12.18 22.42
C ALA A 22 9.09 11.57 22.44
N CYS A 23 8.10 12.32 22.93
CA CYS A 23 6.71 11.99 22.67
C CYS A 23 6.47 12.22 21.18
N SER A 24 6.64 11.16 20.39
CA SER A 24 6.40 11.13 18.96
C SER A 24 5.00 11.68 18.68
N SER A 25 4.92 12.92 18.21
CA SER A 25 3.74 13.36 17.49
C SER A 25 3.63 12.44 16.27
N ILE A 26 2.63 11.56 16.26
CA ILE A 26 2.28 10.79 15.06
C ILE A 26 2.04 11.82 13.96
N SER A 27 3.00 11.94 13.05
CA SER A 27 2.93 12.90 11.96
C SER A 27 2.13 12.23 10.85
N SER A 28 1.06 12.87 10.38
CA SER A 28 0.33 12.38 9.21
C SER A 28 1.14 12.49 7.91
N LEU A 29 2.25 13.24 7.93
CA LEU A 29 3.09 13.55 6.78
C LEU A 29 4.56 13.24 7.03
N TYR A 30 5.17 12.56 6.08
CA TYR A 30 6.60 12.34 5.98
C TYR A 30 7.31 13.61 5.49
N HIS A 31 8.31 14.07 6.24
CA HIS A 31 9.13 15.22 5.86
C HIS A 31 10.49 14.75 5.37
N THR A 32 10.69 14.78 4.06
CA THR A 32 11.96 14.42 3.41
C THR A 32 13.15 15.23 3.94
N SER A 33 12.93 16.51 4.26
CA SER A 33 13.95 17.42 4.80
C SER A 33 14.44 17.09 6.21
N LYS A 34 13.68 16.27 6.96
CA LYS A 34 14.06 15.86 8.33
C LYS A 34 14.95 14.60 8.33
N SER A 35 14.99 13.83 7.25
CA SER A 35 15.80 12.63 7.18
C SER A 35 17.12 12.87 6.44
N THR A 36 18.21 12.41 7.05
CA THR A 36 19.57 12.46 6.50
C THR A 36 19.87 11.32 5.54
N LEU A 37 19.08 10.24 5.58
CA LEU A 37 19.23 9.06 4.72
C LEU A 37 18.29 9.10 3.50
N TRP A 38 17.31 10.00 3.51
CA TRP A 38 16.33 10.13 2.43
C TRP A 38 16.98 10.36 1.06
N ARG A 39 16.42 9.67 0.07
CA ARG A 39 16.65 9.87 -1.35
C ARG A 39 15.32 9.87 -2.09
N GLY A 40 15.26 10.60 -3.19
CA GLY A 40 14.10 10.63 -4.06
C GLY A 40 14.27 11.67 -5.15
N SER A 41 13.45 11.58 -6.18
CA SER A 41 13.41 12.55 -7.27
C SER A 41 11.99 12.70 -7.76
N ASP A 42 11.54 13.95 -7.93
CA ASP A 42 10.23 14.26 -8.52
C ASP A 42 10.13 13.80 -9.99
N ALA A 43 11.25 13.43 -10.64
CA ALA A 43 11.26 12.84 -11.98
C ALA A 43 10.78 11.38 -12.00
N LEU A 44 10.74 10.72 -10.84
CA LEU A 44 10.31 9.32 -10.70
C LEU A 44 8.90 9.27 -10.15
N ARG A 45 7.94 9.79 -10.91
CA ARG A 45 6.54 9.81 -10.49
C ARG A 45 5.87 8.44 -10.62
N PHE A 46 4.90 8.21 -9.76
CA PHE A 46 3.98 7.08 -9.87
C PHE A 46 2.54 7.57 -9.72
N ARG A 47 1.63 6.79 -10.30
CA ARG A 47 0.19 6.88 -10.05
C ARG A 47 -0.35 5.46 -9.91
N THR A 48 -1.21 5.22 -8.92
CA THR A 48 -1.89 3.94 -8.71
C THR A 48 -3.34 4.15 -8.30
N THR A 49 -4.21 3.18 -8.60
CA THR A 49 -5.64 3.21 -8.31
C THR A 49 -6.05 1.91 -7.63
N TYR A 50 -6.81 2.00 -6.53
CA TYR A 50 -7.33 0.86 -5.77
C TYR A 50 -8.77 0.52 -6.14
N ALA A 51 -9.24 -0.67 -5.76
CA ALA A 51 -10.58 -1.18 -6.08
C ALA A 51 -11.73 -0.26 -5.61
N GLY A 52 -11.51 0.54 -4.57
CA GLY A 52 -12.47 1.55 -4.09
C GLY A 52 -12.46 2.88 -4.85
N GLY A 53 -11.67 3.00 -5.92
CA GLY A 53 -11.51 4.24 -6.68
C GLY A 53 -10.54 5.25 -6.06
N THR A 54 -9.89 4.89 -4.94
CA THR A 54 -8.82 5.72 -4.36
C THR A 54 -7.63 5.77 -5.30
N GLU A 55 -7.24 6.97 -5.71
CA GLU A 55 -6.05 7.22 -6.53
C GLU A 55 -4.94 7.85 -5.70
N LEU A 56 -3.72 7.35 -5.84
CA LEU A 56 -2.53 7.90 -5.21
C LEU A 56 -1.58 8.40 -6.30
N ASP A 57 -1.07 9.62 -6.13
CA ASP A 57 -0.06 10.24 -7.00
C ASP A 57 1.11 10.74 -6.14
N GLY A 58 2.32 10.51 -6.62
CA GLY A 58 3.52 10.86 -5.89
C GLY A 58 4.79 10.61 -6.67
N PHE A 59 5.88 10.45 -5.95
CA PHE A 59 7.18 10.10 -6.50
C PHE A 59 7.89 9.04 -5.66
N ILE A 60 8.85 8.36 -6.26
CA ILE A 60 9.60 7.31 -5.58
C ILE A 60 10.63 7.93 -4.65
N CYS A 61 10.55 7.51 -3.39
CA CYS A 61 11.49 7.78 -2.32
C CYS A 61 12.26 6.51 -1.95
N SER A 62 13.35 6.67 -1.23
CA SER A 62 14.01 5.60 -0.50
C SER A 62 14.57 6.16 0.80
N ASP A 63 14.40 5.40 1.88
CA ASP A 63 14.92 5.72 3.20
C ASP A 63 14.93 4.46 4.08
N LEU A 64 15.50 4.57 5.28
CA LEU A 64 15.51 3.52 6.28
C LEU A 64 14.11 3.40 6.89
N ILE A 65 13.47 2.25 6.69
CA ILE A 65 12.16 1.91 7.24
C ILE A 65 12.37 0.91 8.37
N ASP A 66 11.66 1.09 9.49
CA ASP A 66 11.66 0.21 10.66
C ASP A 66 10.23 -0.20 11.04
N ILE A 67 10.02 -1.50 11.23
CA ILE A 67 8.79 -2.11 11.76
C ILE A 67 9.17 -3.17 12.79
N GLY A 68 8.64 -3.08 14.00
CA GLY A 68 8.86 -4.10 15.04
C GLY A 68 10.33 -4.26 15.47
N GLY A 69 11.17 -3.26 15.21
CA GLY A 69 12.62 -3.32 15.46
C GLY A 69 13.42 -4.08 14.40
N TYR A 70 12.78 -4.47 13.28
CA TYR A 70 13.46 -4.85 12.05
C TYR A 70 13.46 -3.65 11.11
N SER A 71 14.57 -3.44 10.40
CA SER A 71 14.73 -2.28 9.54
C SER A 71 15.49 -2.57 8.27
N SER A 72 15.18 -1.80 7.24
CA SER A 72 15.74 -1.94 5.91
C SER A 72 15.71 -0.63 5.14
N LEU A 73 16.76 -0.37 4.37
CA LEU A 73 16.79 0.72 3.40
C LEU A 73 16.03 0.25 2.15
N ALA A 74 14.85 0.79 1.90
CA ALA A 74 13.98 0.32 0.82
C ALA A 74 13.35 1.49 0.05
N PRO A 75 12.95 1.29 -1.22
CA PRO A 75 12.16 2.27 -1.95
C PRO A 75 10.69 2.25 -1.50
N PHE A 76 10.02 3.40 -1.59
CA PHE A 76 8.61 3.56 -1.27
C PHE A 76 7.97 4.74 -2.01
N GLY A 77 6.64 4.77 -2.08
CA GLY A 77 5.90 5.90 -2.61
C GLY A 77 5.82 7.07 -1.63
N CYS A 78 6.40 8.21 -1.97
CA CYS A 78 6.10 9.48 -1.32
C CYS A 78 4.82 10.07 -1.94
N ILE A 79 3.69 9.90 -1.26
CA ILE A 79 2.36 10.26 -1.76
C ILE A 79 2.16 11.77 -1.59
N THR A 80 1.97 12.49 -2.69
CA THR A 80 1.73 13.95 -2.67
C THR A 80 0.25 14.30 -2.83
N THR A 81 -0.51 13.43 -3.49
CA THR A 81 -1.94 13.65 -3.77
C THR A 81 -2.70 12.35 -3.56
N ILE A 82 -3.88 12.46 -2.96
CA ILE A 82 -4.85 11.36 -2.81
C ILE A 82 -6.18 11.86 -3.34
N THR A 83 -6.79 11.10 -4.23
CA THR A 83 -8.20 11.26 -4.61
C THR A 83 -8.96 10.11 -3.96
N GLY A 84 -9.94 10.40 -3.09
CA GLY A 84 -10.67 9.37 -2.33
C GLY A 84 -10.28 9.31 -0.84
N MET A 85 -10.60 8.21 -0.18
CA MET A 85 -10.31 7.99 1.24
C MET A 85 -9.11 7.06 1.41
N LEU A 86 -8.26 7.40 2.39
CA LEU A 86 -7.18 6.56 2.89
C LEU A 86 -7.12 6.74 4.41
N ASP A 87 -7.44 5.67 5.13
CA ASP A 87 -7.33 5.59 6.57
C ASP A 87 -5.82 5.54 6.94
N GLY A 88 -5.39 6.28 7.97
CA GLY A 88 -3.97 6.36 8.32
C GLY A 88 -3.08 7.25 7.43
N ALA A 89 -1.75 7.17 7.65
CA ALA A 89 -0.74 8.02 7.01
C ALA A 89 -0.24 7.50 5.66
N GLY A 90 -0.68 6.32 5.22
CA GLY A 90 -0.18 5.63 4.04
C GLY A 90 -0.57 4.16 4.05
N ILE A 91 0.08 3.38 3.18
CA ILE A 91 -0.17 1.94 3.02
C ILE A 91 1.15 1.19 3.24
N ALA A 92 1.09 0.11 3.99
CA ALA A 92 2.13 -0.87 4.18
C ALA A 92 1.72 -2.18 3.49
N GLY A 93 1.93 -2.24 2.17
CA GLY A 93 1.68 -3.42 1.36
C GLY A 93 2.68 -4.54 1.63
N PHE A 94 2.14 -5.70 2.02
CA PHE A 94 2.85 -6.95 2.30
C PHE A 94 2.52 -8.04 1.27
N GLY A 95 1.77 -7.71 0.23
CA GLY A 95 1.42 -8.60 -0.88
C GLY A 95 2.55 -8.81 -1.91
N PRO A 96 2.44 -9.85 -2.75
CA PRO A 96 3.31 -10.07 -3.90
C PRO A 96 3.24 -8.94 -4.92
N ALA A 97 4.34 -8.72 -5.66
CA ALA A 97 4.38 -7.68 -6.67
C ALA A 97 3.32 -7.96 -7.76
N PRO A 98 2.56 -6.95 -8.21
CA PRO A 98 1.59 -7.15 -9.27
C PRO A 98 2.28 -7.55 -10.58
N ALA A 99 1.51 -8.15 -11.48
CA ALA A 99 1.99 -8.43 -12.83
C ALA A 99 2.45 -7.14 -13.51
N ARG A 100 3.58 -7.20 -14.22
CA ARG A 100 4.09 -6.03 -14.95
C ARG A 100 3.14 -5.71 -16.10
N VAL A 101 2.65 -4.46 -16.12
CA VAL A 101 1.89 -3.96 -17.27
C VAL A 101 2.86 -3.65 -18.42
N PRO A 102 2.64 -4.16 -19.65
CA PRO A 102 3.48 -3.84 -20.79
C PRO A 102 3.55 -2.32 -21.02
N GLY A 103 4.77 -1.80 -21.21
CA GLY A 103 5.00 -0.37 -21.43
C GLY A 103 5.00 0.51 -20.17
N SER A 104 4.73 -0.05 -18.98
CA SER A 104 4.87 0.69 -17.72
C SER A 104 6.24 0.46 -17.06
N ALA A 105 6.59 1.36 -16.12
CA ALA A 105 7.71 1.14 -15.22
C ALA A 105 7.48 -0.14 -14.40
N PRO A 106 8.54 -0.91 -14.09
CA PRO A 106 8.39 -2.07 -13.22
C PRO A 106 7.82 -1.66 -11.86
N PRO A 107 6.99 -2.51 -11.23
CA PRO A 107 6.49 -2.22 -9.89
C PRO A 107 7.65 -2.09 -8.91
N LEU A 108 7.44 -1.34 -7.84
CA LEU A 108 8.39 -1.32 -6.73
C LEU A 108 8.55 -2.74 -6.16
N PRO A 109 9.75 -3.10 -5.69
CA PRO A 109 9.93 -4.35 -4.99
C PRO A 109 9.00 -4.36 -3.75
N PRO A 110 8.30 -5.46 -3.47
CA PRO A 110 7.52 -5.63 -2.27
C PRO A 110 8.33 -5.25 -1.03
N PHE A 111 7.75 -4.42 -0.17
CA PHE A 111 8.45 -3.91 0.99
C PHE A 111 8.96 -5.04 1.90
N PHE A 112 8.17 -6.09 2.11
CA PHE A 112 8.58 -7.21 2.97
C PHE A 112 9.81 -7.95 2.43
N LEU A 113 9.97 -8.10 1.12
CA LEU A 113 11.20 -8.67 0.52
C LEU A 113 12.44 -7.84 0.89
N SER A 114 12.30 -6.52 0.89
CA SER A 114 13.35 -5.60 1.34
C SER A 114 13.54 -5.69 2.86
N LEU A 115 12.47 -5.81 3.64
CA LEU A 115 12.57 -5.90 5.11
C LEU A 115 13.27 -7.19 5.56
N ALA A 116 13.06 -8.29 4.84
CA ALA A 116 13.66 -9.59 5.12
C ALA A 116 14.99 -9.86 4.39
N ASN A 117 15.51 -8.90 3.61
CA ASN A 117 16.76 -9.05 2.83
C ASN A 117 16.76 -10.32 1.97
N VAL A 118 15.63 -10.62 1.32
CA VAL A 118 15.51 -11.85 0.52
C VAL A 118 16.41 -11.82 -0.70
N SER A 119 16.65 -10.64 -1.29
CA SER A 119 17.53 -10.49 -2.47
C SER A 119 19.02 -10.49 -2.12
N GLY A 120 19.39 -10.42 -0.84
CA GLY A 120 20.80 -10.39 -0.40
C GLY A 120 21.50 -9.04 -0.60
N ASP A 121 20.83 -8.02 -1.14
CA ASP A 121 21.45 -6.74 -1.52
C ASP A 121 21.52 -5.71 -0.38
N HIS A 122 21.24 -6.13 0.86
CA HIS A 122 21.18 -5.19 1.97
C HIS A 122 22.59 -4.81 2.41
N GLY A 123 22.88 -3.51 2.31
CA GLY A 123 24.07 -2.92 2.89
C GLY A 123 24.15 -3.06 4.42
N PRO A 124 25.22 -2.57 5.07
CA PRO A 124 25.42 -2.69 6.52
C PRO A 124 24.41 -1.89 7.37
N ILE A 125 23.42 -1.23 6.75
CA ILE A 125 22.44 -0.39 7.42
C ILE A 125 21.10 -1.12 7.44
N GLY A 126 20.63 -1.42 8.65
CA GLY A 126 19.36 -2.07 8.90
C GLY A 126 19.52 -3.28 9.82
N LYS A 127 18.41 -3.94 10.11
CA LYS A 127 18.35 -5.20 10.83
C LYS A 127 17.24 -6.03 10.15
N PRO A 128 17.58 -6.89 9.17
CA PRO A 128 16.55 -7.60 8.43
C PRO A 128 15.80 -8.59 9.32
N VAL A 129 14.60 -8.96 8.88
CA VAL A 129 13.88 -10.11 9.45
C VAL A 129 14.73 -11.36 9.16
N PRO A 130 15.09 -12.16 10.19
CA PRO A 130 16.01 -13.29 10.01
C PRO A 130 15.41 -14.42 9.16
N GLU A 131 14.10 -14.63 9.27
CA GLU A 131 13.35 -15.57 8.45
C GLU A 131 12.37 -14.78 7.58
N PRO A 132 12.34 -14.99 6.24
CA PRO A 132 11.49 -14.22 5.33
C PRO A 132 10.03 -14.69 5.39
N SER A 133 9.46 -14.67 6.59
CA SER A 133 8.07 -15.02 6.83
C SER A 133 7.41 -14.05 7.80
N PHE A 134 6.11 -13.90 7.65
CA PHE A 134 5.28 -13.16 8.59
C PHE A 134 3.93 -13.84 8.74
N SER A 135 3.26 -13.58 9.85
CA SER A 135 1.88 -14.00 10.07
C SER A 135 1.02 -12.84 10.53
N PHE A 136 -0.26 -12.91 10.21
CA PHE A 136 -1.23 -11.90 10.63
C PHE A 136 -2.38 -12.58 11.37
N LEU A 137 -2.71 -12.05 12.54
CA LEU A 137 -3.79 -12.56 13.39
C LEU A 137 -4.68 -11.41 13.84
N THR A 138 -5.99 -11.63 13.84
CA THR A 138 -6.96 -10.62 14.28
C THR A 138 -7.92 -11.19 15.31
N SER A 139 -8.55 -10.31 16.06
CA SER A 139 -9.68 -10.62 16.94
C SER A 139 -10.71 -9.53 16.79
N ASN A 140 -11.75 -9.56 17.63
CA ASN A 140 -12.84 -8.59 17.58
C ASN A 140 -12.45 -7.14 17.88
N SER A 141 -11.26 -6.90 18.43
CA SER A 141 -10.81 -5.58 18.88
C SER A 141 -9.30 -5.37 18.82
N THR A 142 -8.53 -6.35 18.36
CA THR A 142 -7.07 -6.27 18.32
C THR A 142 -6.53 -7.05 17.14
N ALA A 143 -5.38 -6.62 16.63
CA ALA A 143 -4.66 -7.32 15.59
C ALA A 143 -3.16 -7.37 15.91
N GLU A 144 -2.49 -8.37 15.37
CA GLU A 144 -1.07 -8.61 15.58
C GLU A 144 -0.40 -9.09 14.29
N LEU A 145 0.65 -8.38 13.89
CA LEU A 145 1.58 -8.81 12.86
C LEU A 145 2.76 -9.47 13.56
N GLN A 146 3.16 -10.66 13.11
CA GLN A 146 4.36 -11.32 13.60
C GLN A 146 5.38 -11.42 12.48
N LEU A 147 6.58 -10.88 12.71
CA LEU A 147 7.68 -10.86 11.75
C LEU A 147 8.70 -11.93 12.12
N GLY A 148 9.07 -12.78 11.17
CA GLY A 148 10.02 -13.90 11.37
C GLY A 148 9.35 -15.25 11.59
N GLY A 149 8.05 -15.38 11.31
CA GLY A 149 7.29 -16.62 11.44
C GLY A 149 6.01 -16.42 12.26
N ILE A 150 5.66 -17.45 13.04
CA ILE A 150 4.49 -17.45 13.94
C ILE A 150 4.85 -18.01 15.31
N ASP A 151 4.36 -17.35 16.35
CA ASP A 151 4.37 -17.82 17.73
C ASP A 151 3.60 -19.13 17.81
N GLN A 152 4.25 -20.18 18.30
CA GLN A 152 3.66 -21.52 18.31
C GLN A 152 2.46 -21.60 19.26
N ASP A 153 2.38 -20.72 20.26
CA ASP A 153 1.23 -20.64 21.15
C ASP A 153 -0.02 -20.07 20.43
N ALA A 154 0.16 -19.43 19.26
CA ALA A 154 -0.92 -18.86 18.47
C ALA A 154 -1.70 -19.90 17.63
N ILE A 155 -1.20 -21.13 17.53
CA ILE A 155 -1.77 -22.18 16.68
C ILE A 155 -2.14 -23.44 17.46
N VAL A 156 -3.06 -24.22 16.90
CA VAL A 156 -3.38 -25.57 17.36
C VAL A 156 -2.98 -26.56 16.27
N GLY A 157 -2.12 -27.53 16.63
CA GLY A 157 -1.62 -28.52 15.70
C GLY A 157 -0.48 -28.01 14.82
N SER A 158 -0.36 -28.57 13.61
CA SER A 158 0.75 -28.30 12.69
C SER A 158 0.34 -27.37 11.56
N LEU A 159 1.24 -26.45 11.17
CA LEU A 159 1.14 -25.70 9.92
C LEU A 159 1.07 -26.65 8.71
N LYS A 160 0.10 -26.43 7.84
CA LYS A 160 -0.05 -27.11 6.55
C LYS A 160 0.28 -26.16 5.42
N GLN A 161 1.24 -26.54 4.59
CA GLN A 161 1.61 -25.78 3.41
C GLN A 161 0.50 -25.86 2.36
N VAL A 162 0.20 -24.72 1.75
CA VAL A 162 -0.68 -24.56 0.60
C VAL A 162 0.11 -23.78 -0.43
N THR A 163 0.24 -24.35 -1.64
CA THR A 163 0.91 -23.66 -2.74
C THR A 163 0.00 -22.55 -3.27
N SER A 164 0.53 -21.32 -3.36
CA SER A 164 -0.22 -20.23 -3.97
C SER A 164 -0.56 -20.56 -5.44
N LEU A 165 -1.76 -20.19 -5.88
CA LEU A 165 -2.19 -20.39 -7.26
C LEU A 165 -1.46 -19.47 -8.24
N ASP A 166 -1.02 -18.30 -7.80
CA ASP A 166 -0.24 -17.36 -8.61
C ASP A 166 0.90 -16.69 -7.82
N SER A 167 1.78 -15.99 -8.55
CA SER A 167 2.94 -15.28 -8.02
C SER A 167 2.66 -13.81 -7.70
N HIS A 168 1.44 -13.33 -7.91
CA HIS A 168 1.09 -11.91 -7.85
C HIS A 168 0.04 -11.59 -6.78
N SER A 169 -0.43 -12.60 -6.06
CA SER A 169 -1.34 -12.53 -4.94
C SER A 169 -1.11 -13.72 -4.00
N TYR A 170 -1.59 -13.63 -2.77
CA TYR A 170 -1.68 -14.79 -1.89
C TYR A 170 -2.97 -15.54 -2.16
N SER A 171 -2.98 -16.35 -3.21
CA SER A 171 -4.19 -17.06 -3.64
C SER A 171 -4.15 -18.53 -3.29
N ILE A 172 -5.17 -19.03 -2.58
CA ILE A 172 -5.32 -20.45 -2.23
C ILE A 172 -6.47 -21.09 -3.02
N PRO A 173 -6.38 -22.39 -3.35
CA PRO A 173 -7.45 -23.11 -4.05
C PRO A 173 -8.56 -23.54 -3.09
N ILE A 174 -9.78 -23.03 -3.26
CA ILE A 174 -10.95 -23.46 -2.50
C ILE A 174 -11.74 -24.49 -3.30
N ALA A 175 -11.75 -25.74 -2.84
CA ALA A 175 -12.49 -26.85 -3.45
C ALA A 175 -13.93 -26.97 -2.95
N GLY A 176 -14.29 -26.26 -1.88
CA GLY A 176 -15.64 -26.26 -1.34
C GLY A 176 -15.82 -25.20 -0.27
N MET A 177 -17.04 -24.72 -0.13
CA MET A 177 -17.43 -23.74 0.89
C MET A 177 -18.88 -23.99 1.28
N SER A 178 -19.15 -24.24 2.55
CA SER A 178 -20.52 -24.54 3.00
C SER A 178 -20.91 -23.77 4.26
N VAL A 179 -22.22 -23.60 4.47
CA VAL A 179 -22.81 -23.06 5.70
C VAL A 179 -23.89 -23.99 6.19
N GLY A 180 -23.72 -24.55 7.38
CA GLY A 180 -24.66 -25.54 7.94
C GLY A 180 -24.86 -26.76 7.03
N GLY A 181 -23.78 -27.21 6.37
CA GLY A 181 -23.78 -28.34 5.45
C GLY A 181 -24.33 -28.03 4.05
N GLU A 182 -24.82 -26.82 3.77
CA GLU A 182 -25.24 -26.43 2.42
C GLU A 182 -24.07 -25.85 1.62
N GLU A 183 -23.75 -26.50 0.50
CA GLU A 183 -22.65 -26.12 -0.39
C GLU A 183 -22.96 -24.84 -1.18
N LEU A 184 -22.05 -23.87 -1.09
CA LEU A 184 -22.06 -22.62 -1.86
C LEU A 184 -21.37 -22.79 -3.22
N LEU A 185 -20.29 -23.57 -3.30
CA LEU A 185 -19.53 -23.78 -4.53
C LEU A 185 -20.05 -25.03 -5.24
N GLN A 186 -21.23 -24.88 -5.86
CA GLN A 186 -21.87 -25.99 -6.57
C GLN A 186 -21.29 -26.14 -7.97
N PHE A 187 -20.15 -26.84 -8.08
CA PHE A 187 -19.49 -27.08 -9.36
C PHE A 187 -20.36 -27.87 -10.35
N VAL A 188 -20.24 -27.52 -11.63
CA VAL A 188 -20.80 -28.31 -12.73
C VAL A 188 -19.82 -29.42 -13.08
N ARG A 189 -20.20 -30.68 -12.80
CA ARG A 189 -19.38 -31.86 -13.12
C ARG A 189 -19.03 -31.90 -14.61
N GLY A 190 -17.75 -32.05 -14.93
CA GLY A 190 -17.25 -32.09 -16.30
C GLY A 190 -17.25 -30.73 -17.01
N GLY A 191 -17.30 -29.62 -16.26
CA GLY A 191 -17.14 -28.27 -16.77
C GLY A 191 -15.74 -27.98 -17.32
N ASN A 192 -15.54 -26.74 -17.80
CA ASN A 192 -14.32 -26.31 -18.48
C ASN A 192 -13.12 -26.04 -17.54
N GLY A 193 -13.32 -26.09 -16.22
CA GLY A 193 -12.31 -25.79 -15.20
C GLY A 193 -12.15 -26.88 -14.15
N ASP A 194 -11.03 -26.80 -13.41
CA ASP A 194 -10.83 -27.58 -12.18
C ASP A 194 -11.92 -27.23 -11.17
N GLU A 195 -12.39 -28.19 -10.36
CA GLU A 195 -13.40 -27.99 -9.29
C GLU A 195 -12.83 -27.19 -8.11
N ILE A 196 -12.31 -25.99 -8.39
CA ILE A 196 -11.73 -25.04 -7.45
C ILE A 196 -12.14 -23.60 -7.80
N VAL A 197 -12.27 -22.76 -6.78
CA VAL A 197 -12.38 -21.31 -6.92
C VAL A 197 -11.17 -20.67 -6.24
N PRO A 198 -10.37 -19.85 -6.94
CA PRO A 198 -9.27 -19.12 -6.32
C PRO A 198 -9.80 -18.16 -5.25
N ALA A 199 -9.16 -18.17 -4.08
CA ALA A 199 -9.44 -17.21 -3.01
C ALA A 199 -8.19 -16.42 -2.65
N ILE A 200 -8.29 -15.09 -2.58
CA ILE A 200 -7.19 -14.19 -2.20
C ILE A 200 -7.25 -13.94 -0.69
N LEU A 201 -6.11 -14.05 -0.01
CA LEU A 201 -5.95 -13.72 1.41
C LEU A 201 -5.55 -12.24 1.55
N ASP A 202 -6.50 -11.40 1.96
CA ASP A 202 -6.37 -9.95 1.89
C ASP A 202 -6.78 -9.24 3.20
N SER A 203 -5.80 -8.79 3.97
CA SER A 203 -6.02 -8.03 5.20
C SER A 203 -6.49 -6.59 4.97
N GLY A 204 -6.37 -6.07 3.74
CA GLY A 204 -6.71 -4.69 3.38
C GLY A 204 -8.14 -4.50 2.87
N THR A 205 -8.93 -5.58 2.80
CA THR A 205 -10.28 -5.58 2.25
C THR A 205 -11.33 -6.00 3.29
N THR A 206 -12.60 -5.80 2.95
CA THR A 206 -13.78 -6.33 3.64
C THR A 206 -13.59 -7.75 4.16
N CYS A 207 -14.32 -8.12 5.20
CA CYS A 207 -14.20 -9.44 5.81
C CYS A 207 -14.30 -10.62 4.82
N MET A 208 -15.19 -10.53 3.82
CA MET A 208 -15.30 -11.52 2.76
C MET A 208 -15.90 -10.92 1.49
N CYS A 209 -15.44 -11.39 0.33
CA CYS A 209 -16.09 -11.16 -0.94
C CYS A 209 -16.44 -12.50 -1.60
N LEU A 210 -17.69 -12.65 -2.02
CA LEU A 210 -18.17 -13.80 -2.78
C LEU A 210 -18.62 -13.38 -4.18
N PRO A 211 -18.21 -14.08 -5.25
CA PRO A 211 -18.60 -13.70 -6.60
C PRO A 211 -20.12 -13.85 -6.79
N ASP A 212 -20.73 -12.88 -7.48
CA ASP A 212 -22.15 -12.92 -7.87
C ASP A 212 -22.31 -13.35 -9.34
N SER A 213 -21.68 -14.47 -9.69
CA SER A 213 -21.69 -15.02 -11.04
C SER A 213 -21.65 -16.55 -10.99
N THR A 214 -21.92 -17.20 -12.13
CA THR A 214 -21.72 -18.64 -12.32
C THR A 214 -20.29 -18.96 -12.78
N ARG A 215 -19.39 -17.98 -12.79
CA ARG A 215 -18.01 -18.10 -13.30
C ARG A 215 -17.98 -18.76 -14.69
N ASN A 216 -18.69 -18.18 -15.65
CA ASN A 216 -18.81 -18.71 -17.01
C ASN A 216 -19.34 -20.15 -17.11
N GLY A 217 -20.14 -20.59 -16.14
CA GLY A 217 -20.77 -21.90 -16.12
C GLY A 217 -20.02 -22.95 -15.30
N ASP A 218 -18.88 -22.60 -14.67
CA ASP A 218 -18.18 -23.50 -13.75
C ASP A 218 -19.02 -23.82 -12.50
N LEU A 219 -19.88 -22.87 -12.09
CA LEU A 219 -20.79 -23.01 -10.96
C LEU A 219 -22.25 -23.02 -11.42
N LYS A 220 -23.08 -23.87 -10.80
CA LYS A 220 -24.52 -23.94 -11.06
C LYS A 220 -25.26 -22.67 -10.66
N LEU A 221 -24.82 -22.03 -9.57
CA LEU A 221 -25.47 -20.89 -8.95
C LEU A 221 -24.42 -19.87 -8.51
N SER A 222 -24.86 -18.62 -8.32
CA SER A 222 -24.06 -17.54 -7.72
C SER A 222 -23.77 -17.87 -6.25
N PRO A 223 -22.49 -18.02 -5.83
CA PRO A 223 -22.12 -18.21 -4.44
C PRO A 223 -22.65 -17.10 -3.53
N TRP A 224 -22.64 -15.85 -4.03
CA TRP A 224 -23.16 -14.73 -3.27
C TRP A 224 -24.66 -14.87 -2.97
N LYS A 225 -25.47 -15.11 -4.01
CA LYS A 225 -26.92 -15.28 -3.84
C LYS A 225 -27.24 -16.46 -2.94
N LYS A 226 -26.50 -17.57 -3.08
CA LYS A 226 -26.69 -18.73 -2.22
C LYS A 226 -26.35 -18.41 -0.76
N PHE A 227 -25.28 -17.68 -0.50
CA PHE A 227 -24.94 -17.24 0.85
C PHE A 227 -26.01 -16.32 1.46
N GLN A 228 -26.61 -15.43 0.66
CA GLN A 228 -27.71 -14.56 1.11
C GLN A 228 -28.90 -15.35 1.67
N GLU A 229 -29.26 -16.48 1.05
CA GLU A 229 -30.30 -17.39 1.55
C GLU A 229 -29.94 -18.01 2.90
N LEU A 230 -28.64 -18.15 3.19
CA LEU A 230 -28.10 -18.83 4.36
C LEU A 230 -27.76 -17.88 5.51
N LEU A 231 -27.91 -16.57 5.33
CA LEU A 231 -27.58 -15.59 6.37
C LEU A 231 -28.28 -15.90 7.70
N GLY A 232 -29.51 -16.38 7.67
CA GLY A 232 -30.29 -16.71 8.88
C GLY A 232 -29.89 -18.00 9.60
N LYS A 233 -28.87 -18.73 9.13
CA LYS A 233 -28.42 -19.97 9.77
C LYS A 233 -27.35 -19.72 10.83
N ASP A 234 -27.59 -20.25 12.03
CA ASP A 234 -26.62 -20.28 13.12
C ASP A 234 -25.60 -21.42 12.93
N ALA A 235 -24.77 -21.33 11.89
CA ALA A 235 -23.79 -22.36 11.54
C ALA A 235 -22.44 -21.76 11.12
N PRO A 236 -21.33 -22.49 11.29
CA PRO A 236 -20.04 -22.03 10.79
C PRO A 236 -20.01 -22.03 9.25
N ILE A 237 -19.13 -21.20 8.69
CA ILE A 237 -18.66 -21.34 7.32
C ILE A 237 -17.52 -22.36 7.34
N VAL A 238 -17.61 -23.40 6.53
CA VAL A 238 -16.55 -24.40 6.37
C VAL A 238 -15.92 -24.23 4.99
N LEU A 239 -14.63 -23.87 4.97
CA LEU A 239 -13.81 -23.80 3.77
C LEU A 239 -13.03 -25.10 3.60
N THR A 240 -13.08 -25.69 2.40
CA THR A 240 -12.22 -26.82 2.02
C THR A 240 -11.13 -26.33 1.10
N VAL A 241 -9.88 -26.28 1.58
CA VAL A 241 -8.72 -25.89 0.77
C VAL A 241 -8.18 -27.12 0.04
N ALA A 242 -8.06 -27.05 -1.29
CA ALA A 242 -7.57 -28.17 -2.10
C ALA A 242 -6.11 -28.50 -1.72
N GLY A 243 -5.84 -29.74 -1.33
CA GLY A 243 -4.52 -30.16 -0.84
C GLY A 243 -4.10 -29.53 0.50
N GLY A 244 -5.01 -28.79 1.16
CA GLY A 244 -4.78 -28.10 2.42
C GLY A 244 -5.73 -28.55 3.54
N PRO A 245 -5.77 -27.80 4.66
CA PRO A 245 -6.71 -28.08 5.75
C PRO A 245 -8.14 -27.64 5.41
N GLN A 246 -9.11 -28.15 6.16
CA GLN A 246 -10.40 -27.48 6.30
C GLN A 246 -10.27 -26.34 7.30
N VAL A 247 -10.91 -25.22 7.01
CA VAL A 247 -10.94 -24.04 7.88
C VAL A 247 -12.39 -23.75 8.26
N GLU A 248 -12.65 -23.72 9.56
CA GLU A 248 -13.96 -23.40 10.11
C GLU A 248 -13.99 -21.97 10.63
N ILE A 249 -14.83 -21.12 10.04
CA ILE A 249 -15.11 -19.77 10.52
C ILE A 249 -16.39 -19.84 11.33
N SER A 250 -16.25 -19.73 12.65
CA SER A 250 -17.37 -19.81 13.59
C SER A 250 -18.48 -18.81 13.25
N HIS A 251 -19.72 -19.20 13.49
CA HIS A 251 -20.91 -18.36 13.38
C HIS A 251 -20.72 -16.99 14.05
N SER A 252 -20.13 -16.96 15.25
CA SER A 252 -19.93 -15.73 16.01
C SER A 252 -18.97 -14.73 15.35
N ILE A 253 -18.08 -15.19 14.46
CA ILE A 253 -17.15 -14.34 13.72
C ILE A 253 -17.88 -13.71 12.53
N TRP A 254 -18.43 -14.55 11.64
CA TRP A 254 -18.95 -14.06 10.38
C TRP A 254 -20.29 -13.34 10.53
N ARG A 255 -21.18 -13.81 11.41
CA ARG A 255 -22.49 -13.17 11.64
C ARG A 255 -22.33 -11.75 12.14
N ARG A 256 -21.45 -11.58 13.13
CA ARG A 256 -21.11 -10.28 13.69
C ARG A 256 -20.52 -9.36 12.62
N GLY A 257 -19.62 -9.85 11.77
CA GLY A 257 -19.10 -9.04 10.69
C GLY A 257 -20.19 -8.52 9.75
N VAL A 258 -21.15 -9.37 9.38
CA VAL A 258 -22.28 -8.97 8.52
C VAL A 258 -23.18 -7.92 9.21
N GLU A 259 -23.46 -8.09 10.50
CA GLU A 259 -24.38 -7.22 11.24
C GLU A 259 -23.75 -5.90 11.69
N ASP A 260 -22.51 -5.94 12.20
CA ASP A 260 -21.85 -4.79 12.81
C ASP A 260 -21.16 -3.90 11.76
N VAL A 261 -20.74 -4.46 10.63
CA VAL A 261 -19.84 -3.77 9.69
C VAL A 261 -20.47 -3.71 8.30
N LYS A 262 -20.97 -2.51 7.94
CA LYS A 262 -21.56 -2.26 6.63
C LYS A 262 -20.55 -2.52 5.51
N GLY A 263 -20.90 -3.43 4.60
CA GLY A 263 -20.05 -3.79 3.46
C GLY A 263 -18.98 -4.85 3.74
N CYS A 264 -18.92 -5.40 4.96
CA CYS A 264 -18.03 -6.50 5.34
C CYS A 264 -18.21 -7.75 4.49
N LEU A 265 -19.39 -7.94 3.91
CA LEU A 265 -19.67 -8.95 2.91
C LEU A 265 -19.98 -8.29 1.57
N SER A 266 -19.08 -8.47 0.60
CA SER A 266 -19.14 -7.84 -0.72
C SER A 266 -19.46 -8.87 -1.82
N ARG A 267 -20.04 -8.36 -2.91
CA ARG A 267 -20.31 -9.11 -4.15
C ARG A 267 -19.43 -8.72 -5.33
N SER A 268 -18.68 -7.62 -5.17
CA SER A 268 -17.87 -7.02 -6.23
C SER A 268 -16.43 -7.49 -6.09
N CYS A 269 -16.19 -8.76 -6.44
CA CYS A 269 -14.89 -9.38 -6.24
C CYS A 269 -14.01 -9.26 -7.48
N PRO A 270 -12.69 -9.10 -7.32
CA PRO A 270 -11.76 -9.02 -8.44
C PRO A 270 -11.70 -10.34 -9.20
N ASP A 271 -11.80 -10.28 -10.53
CA ASP A 271 -11.67 -11.43 -11.44
C ASP A 271 -12.55 -12.64 -11.06
N ASP A 272 -13.74 -12.38 -10.53
CA ASP A 272 -14.67 -13.40 -10.01
C ASP A 272 -14.08 -14.35 -8.95
N ARG A 273 -12.96 -13.97 -8.32
CA ARG A 273 -12.31 -14.72 -7.23
C ARG A 273 -12.98 -14.47 -5.89
N ILE A 274 -12.80 -15.37 -4.94
CA ILE A 274 -13.19 -15.13 -3.55
C ILE A 274 -12.13 -14.20 -2.92
N VAL A 275 -12.55 -13.29 -2.03
CA VAL A 275 -11.61 -12.56 -1.16
C VAL A 275 -11.90 -12.97 0.28
N LEU A 276 -10.87 -13.46 0.96
CA LEU A 276 -10.89 -13.89 2.36
C LEU A 276 -10.14 -12.83 3.18
N GLY A 277 -10.91 -11.94 3.82
CA GLY A 277 -10.38 -10.89 4.67
C GLY A 277 -10.41 -11.29 6.14
N ASP A 278 -10.73 -10.32 7.01
CA ASP A 278 -10.62 -10.42 8.47
C ASP A 278 -11.18 -11.73 9.08
N TRP A 279 -12.33 -12.24 8.61
CA TRP A 279 -12.90 -13.48 9.16
C TRP A 279 -11.97 -14.68 9.07
N MET A 280 -11.18 -14.76 8.00
CA MET A 280 -10.17 -15.79 7.81
C MET A 280 -9.05 -15.64 8.84
N PHE A 281 -8.56 -14.42 9.07
CA PHE A 281 -7.46 -14.14 10.01
C PHE A 281 -7.90 -14.22 11.49
N GLN A 282 -9.20 -14.15 11.78
CA GLN A 282 -9.75 -14.45 13.10
C GLN A 282 -9.82 -15.95 13.38
N ALA A 283 -10.16 -16.76 12.38
CA ALA A 283 -10.40 -18.20 12.51
C ALA A 283 -9.14 -19.05 12.31
N CYS A 284 -8.25 -18.62 11.40
CA CYS A 284 -7.10 -19.38 10.94
C CYS A 284 -5.84 -18.55 11.11
N ALA A 285 -4.78 -19.20 11.59
CA ALA A 285 -3.45 -18.63 11.54
C ALA A 285 -2.88 -18.79 10.13
N VAL A 286 -2.53 -17.66 9.51
CA VAL A 286 -1.98 -17.61 8.16
C VAL A 286 -0.54 -17.12 8.23
N VAL A 287 0.39 -17.95 7.76
CA VAL A 287 1.81 -17.60 7.65
C VAL A 287 2.19 -17.49 6.19
N PHE A 288 2.74 -16.35 5.81
CA PHE A 288 3.27 -16.09 4.48
C PHE A 288 4.78 -16.23 4.54
N ARG A 289 5.37 -17.10 3.73
CA ARG A 289 6.81 -17.24 3.59
C ARG A 289 7.23 -16.93 2.17
N TRP A 290 8.23 -16.06 2.06
CA TRP A 290 8.79 -15.65 0.79
C TRP A 290 10.07 -16.39 0.52
N GLN A 291 10.28 -16.66 -0.76
CA GLN A 291 11.51 -17.21 -1.30
C GLN A 291 12.07 -16.24 -2.33
N PRO A 292 13.38 -16.28 -2.62
CA PRO A 292 14.00 -15.43 -3.64
C PRO A 292 13.38 -15.62 -5.03
N GLU A 293 12.91 -16.82 -5.34
CA GLU A 293 12.29 -17.18 -6.60
C GLU A 293 11.00 -17.97 -6.35
N GLY A 294 10.04 -17.87 -7.29
CA GLY A 294 8.81 -18.66 -7.26
C GLY A 294 7.62 -17.96 -6.60
N LYS A 295 6.57 -18.75 -6.36
CA LYS A 295 5.34 -18.29 -5.71
C LYS A 295 5.55 -18.21 -4.19
N PRO A 296 4.93 -17.25 -3.49
CA PRO A 296 4.97 -17.25 -2.03
C PRO A 296 4.37 -18.55 -1.48
N GLU A 297 4.97 -19.07 -0.42
CA GLU A 297 4.43 -20.20 0.33
C GLU A 297 3.44 -19.69 1.37
N ILE A 298 2.29 -20.35 1.46
CA ILE A 298 1.25 -20.04 2.44
C ILE A 298 1.15 -21.24 3.38
N PHE A 299 1.13 -21.01 4.67
CA PHE A 299 0.89 -22.05 5.67
C PHE A 299 -0.34 -21.70 6.48
N LEU A 300 -1.20 -22.70 6.68
CA LEU A 300 -2.45 -22.58 7.41
C LEU A 300 -2.44 -23.51 8.62
N ALA A 301 -2.95 -23.02 9.74
CA ALA A 301 -3.29 -23.84 10.90
C ALA A 301 -4.50 -23.27 11.64
N PRO A 302 -5.31 -24.10 12.31
CA PRO A 302 -6.31 -23.61 13.25
C PRO A 302 -5.66 -22.67 14.27
N ARG A 303 -6.28 -21.51 14.48
CA ARG A 303 -5.79 -20.57 15.49
C ARG A 303 -6.12 -21.09 16.89
N ASN A 304 -5.22 -20.88 17.84
CA ASN A 304 -5.50 -21.11 19.25
C ASN A 304 -6.46 -20.02 19.78
N PRO A 305 -7.70 -20.35 20.18
CA PRO A 305 -8.67 -19.37 20.65
C PRO A 305 -8.25 -18.71 21.98
N ASN A 306 -7.34 -19.35 22.74
CA ASN A 306 -6.83 -18.84 24.01
C ASN A 306 -5.60 -17.94 23.84
N TYR A 307 -5.07 -17.79 22.63
CA TYR A 307 -3.90 -16.96 22.39
C TYR A 307 -4.25 -15.48 22.51
N ALA A 308 -3.55 -14.79 23.41
CA ALA A 308 -3.71 -13.37 23.64
C ALA A 308 -2.89 -12.56 22.64
N LEU A 309 -3.58 -11.85 21.74
CA LEU A 309 -2.96 -10.88 20.84
C LEU A 309 -2.38 -9.70 21.63
N GLY A 310 -1.25 -9.17 21.15
CA GLY A 310 -0.63 -7.98 21.70
C GLY A 310 -1.57 -6.78 21.60
N LYS A 311 -1.54 -5.92 22.62
CA LYS A 311 -2.36 -4.70 22.67
C LYS A 311 -1.56 -3.52 22.16
N PHE A 312 -2.17 -2.73 21.27
CA PHE A 312 -1.58 -1.49 20.79
C PHE A 312 -1.31 -0.53 21.95
N GLY A 313 -0.13 0.12 21.95
CA GLY A 313 0.27 1.04 23.01
C GLY A 313 0.77 0.40 24.31
N ASP A 314 0.80 -0.93 24.43
CA ASP A 314 1.36 -1.60 25.60
C ASP A 314 2.88 -1.83 25.42
N PRO A 315 3.75 -1.10 26.14
CA PRO A 315 5.20 -1.25 26.02
C PRO A 315 5.70 -2.63 26.48
N SER A 316 4.92 -3.38 27.28
CA SER A 316 5.29 -4.74 27.70
C SER A 316 5.25 -5.74 26.55
N SER A 317 4.52 -5.45 25.46
CA SER A 317 4.50 -6.26 24.24
C SER A 317 5.85 -6.29 23.49
N PHE A 318 6.76 -5.36 23.80
CA PHE A 318 8.13 -5.32 23.24
C PHE A 318 9.19 -5.95 24.16
N VAL A 319 8.84 -6.30 25.40
CA VAL A 319 9.78 -6.75 26.43
C VAL A 319 9.59 -8.25 26.68
N GLY A 320 10.12 -9.06 25.77
CA GLY A 320 10.54 -10.41 26.15
C GLY A 320 11.74 -10.28 27.10
N HIS A 321 11.59 -10.78 28.34
CA HIS A 321 12.68 -10.91 29.31
C HIS A 321 13.94 -11.52 28.66
N VAL A 322 15.12 -11.09 29.15
CA VAL A 322 16.47 -11.51 28.72
C VAL A 322 16.62 -13.05 28.71
N LYS A 323 16.18 -13.65 27.62
CA LYS A 323 16.51 -14.96 27.06
C LYS A 323 16.53 -14.69 25.55
N ARG A 324 17.57 -15.14 24.83
CA ARG A 324 17.83 -14.97 23.38
C ARG A 324 16.71 -14.25 22.61
N GLN A 325 16.99 -13.08 22.03
CA GLN A 325 15.97 -12.30 21.30
C GLN A 325 15.05 -13.23 20.49
N PRO A 326 13.73 -13.23 20.71
CA PRO A 326 12.85 -14.10 19.97
C PRO A 326 13.01 -13.78 18.49
N ILE A 327 13.21 -14.83 17.68
CA ILE A 327 13.30 -14.76 16.21
C ILE A 327 12.04 -14.10 15.65
N ILE A 328 10.91 -14.31 16.33
CA ILE A 328 9.60 -13.77 15.99
C ILE A 328 9.36 -12.47 16.76
N ARG A 329 9.08 -11.38 16.05
CA ARG A 329 8.68 -10.09 16.62
C ARG A 329 7.19 -9.87 16.47
N ARG A 330 6.50 -9.68 17.58
CA ARG A 330 5.07 -9.36 17.64
C ARG A 330 4.91 -7.84 17.57
N VAL A 331 4.13 -7.37 16.62
CA VAL A 331 3.81 -5.97 16.38
C VAL A 331 2.30 -5.82 16.53
N PRO A 332 1.82 -5.23 17.62
CA PRO A 332 0.40 -4.91 17.77
C PRO A 332 -0.03 -3.89 16.71
N LEU A 333 -1.20 -4.11 16.11
CA LEU A 333 -1.83 -3.19 15.16
C LEU A 333 -3.03 -2.52 15.81
N LEU A 334 -3.27 -1.27 15.41
CA LEU A 334 -4.49 -0.56 15.75
C LEU A 334 -5.61 -1.05 14.83
N ASP A 335 -6.73 -1.45 15.40
CA ASP A 335 -7.93 -1.87 14.68
C ASP A 335 -8.86 -0.65 14.50
N GLU A 336 -8.93 -0.12 13.28
CA GLU A 336 -9.87 0.94 12.91
C GLU A 336 -11.15 0.32 12.33
N HIS A 337 -12.17 0.24 13.17
CA HIS A 337 -13.53 -0.18 12.81
C HIS A 337 -13.65 -1.56 12.14
N ARG A 338 -12.70 -2.48 12.38
CA ARG A 338 -12.64 -3.84 11.78
C ARG A 338 -12.59 -3.87 10.26
N LEU A 339 -12.23 -2.74 9.65
CA LEU A 339 -12.08 -2.63 8.20
C LEU A 339 -10.63 -2.40 7.82
N THR A 340 -9.89 -1.70 8.68
CA THR A 340 -8.52 -1.29 8.40
C THR A 340 -7.65 -1.55 9.63
N PHE A 341 -6.51 -2.20 9.44
CA PHE A 341 -5.52 -2.40 10.49
C PHE A 341 -4.32 -1.47 10.26
N LEU A 342 -3.97 -0.67 11.26
CA LEU A 342 -2.84 0.25 11.17
C LEU A 342 -1.61 -0.32 11.86
N VAL A 343 -0.52 -0.48 11.08
CA VAL A 343 0.79 -0.92 11.55
C VAL A 343 1.68 0.29 11.87
N PRO A 344 2.32 0.33 13.05
CA PRO A 344 3.27 1.38 13.38
C PRO A 344 4.58 1.17 12.59
N VAL A 345 4.97 2.20 11.84
CA VAL A 345 6.17 2.19 11.00
C VAL A 345 6.98 3.45 11.26
N SER A 346 8.30 3.33 11.36
CA SER A 346 9.20 4.48 11.45
C SER A 346 10.04 4.61 10.19
N ILE A 347 10.20 5.82 9.66
CA ILE A 347 10.94 6.10 8.42
C ILE A 347 11.94 7.24 8.66
N GLY A 348 13.19 7.04 8.23
CA GLY A 348 14.22 8.06 8.18
C GLY A 348 15.21 8.09 9.35
N ARG A 349 16.17 9.02 9.26
CA ARG A 349 17.10 9.35 10.36
C ARG A 349 17.27 10.86 10.55
N PRO A 350 16.86 11.44 11.69
CA PRO A 350 16.14 10.79 12.80
C PRO A 350 14.80 10.16 12.37
N PRO A 351 14.34 9.08 13.05
CA PRO A 351 13.09 8.40 12.70
C PRO A 351 11.85 9.31 12.82
N GLN A 352 10.93 9.17 11.87
CA GLN A 352 9.58 9.74 11.89
C GLN A 352 8.58 8.59 11.93
N THR A 353 7.60 8.61 12.84
CA THR A 353 6.66 7.50 13.06
C THR A 353 5.31 7.76 12.41
N PHE A 354 4.75 6.71 11.82
CA PHE A 354 3.51 6.68 11.06
C PHE A 354 2.67 5.46 11.44
N GLU A 355 1.36 5.58 11.24
CA GLU A 355 0.42 4.47 11.29
C GLU A 355 -0.05 4.23 9.85
N LEU A 356 0.28 3.08 9.27
CA LEU A 356 0.03 2.77 7.86
C LEU A 356 -0.97 1.61 7.76
N VAL A 357 -1.83 1.62 6.74
CA VAL A 357 -2.75 0.50 6.47
C VAL A 357 -1.96 -0.75 6.15
N PHE A 358 -2.12 -1.80 6.95
CA PHE A 358 -1.54 -3.10 6.71
C PHE A 358 -2.38 -3.89 5.69
N ASP A 359 -1.76 -4.22 4.56
CA ASP A 359 -2.47 -4.78 3.40
C ASP A 359 -1.69 -5.95 2.80
N THR A 360 -2.23 -7.17 2.89
CA THR A 360 -1.65 -8.37 2.22
C THR A 360 -2.13 -8.55 0.78
N GLY A 361 -3.17 -7.84 0.35
CA GLY A 361 -3.70 -7.86 -1.01
C GLY A 361 -2.89 -7.01 -2.00
N SER A 362 -2.03 -6.11 -1.54
CA SER A 362 -1.17 -5.29 -2.40
C SER A 362 0.29 -5.23 -1.95
N SER A 363 1.21 -5.01 -2.90
CA SER A 363 2.63 -4.84 -2.61
C SER A 363 3.05 -3.38 -2.41
N PHE A 364 2.11 -2.44 -2.47
CA PHE A 364 2.44 -1.01 -2.48
C PHE A 364 2.76 -0.54 -1.07
N PHE A 365 3.97 -0.05 -0.87
CA PHE A 365 4.36 0.62 0.35
C PHE A 365 4.57 2.12 0.06
N GLY A 366 3.85 2.98 0.78
CA GLY A 366 3.92 4.42 0.58
C GLY A 366 3.34 5.21 1.75
N VAL A 367 3.84 6.43 1.93
CA VAL A 367 3.47 7.34 3.01
C VAL A 367 3.13 8.70 2.43
N ARG A 368 2.13 9.37 3.01
CA ARG A 368 1.82 10.77 2.70
C ARG A 368 3.03 11.62 3.00
N THR A 369 3.41 12.47 2.06
CA THR A 369 4.62 13.28 2.14
C THR A 369 4.24 14.75 2.10
N ALA A 370 4.81 15.52 3.02
CA ALA A 370 4.76 16.97 2.90
C ALA A 370 5.51 17.33 1.61
N ALA A 371 4.80 17.91 0.63
CA ALA A 371 5.38 18.31 -0.65
C ALA A 371 6.74 18.99 -0.42
N LEU A 372 7.73 18.68 -1.27
CA LEU A 372 8.96 19.43 -1.35
C LEU A 372 8.57 20.88 -1.72
N ARG A 373 8.27 21.70 -0.71
CA ARG A 373 8.41 23.14 -0.87
C ARG A 373 9.88 23.30 -1.16
N ALA A 374 10.20 23.52 -2.43
CA ALA A 374 11.51 23.99 -2.85
C ALA A 374 11.97 24.98 -1.79
N ALA A 375 13.10 24.71 -1.15
CA ALA A 375 13.67 25.53 -0.08
C ALA A 375 14.12 26.92 -0.57
N GLY A 376 13.46 27.46 -1.60
CA GLY A 376 13.71 28.75 -2.23
C GLY A 376 12.53 29.75 -2.11
N SER A 377 11.48 29.44 -1.36
CA SER A 377 10.42 30.42 -1.05
C SER A 377 10.25 30.59 0.47
N ILE A 378 11.35 30.89 1.15
CA ILE A 378 11.26 31.65 2.40
C ILE A 378 11.21 33.12 1.99
N LEU A 379 10.10 33.74 2.32
CA LEU A 379 9.77 35.16 2.27
C LEU A 379 11.01 36.08 2.40
N LEU A 380 11.61 36.45 1.26
CA LEU A 380 12.68 37.45 1.14
C LEU A 380 12.08 38.80 0.74
N THR A 381 10.93 39.17 1.29
CA THR A 381 10.20 40.36 0.87
C THR A 381 10.72 41.67 1.48
N ASN A 382 11.80 41.66 2.29
CA ASN A 382 12.38 42.89 2.83
C ASN A 382 13.91 42.84 3.01
N ILE A 383 14.64 42.23 2.08
CA ILE A 383 16.11 42.16 2.14
C ILE A 383 16.73 42.71 0.85
N THR A 384 17.71 43.61 0.98
CA THR A 384 18.46 44.20 -0.13
C THR A 384 19.11 43.11 -1.01
N ALA A 385 19.21 43.37 -2.32
CA ALA A 385 19.67 42.41 -3.33
C ALA A 385 20.99 41.69 -2.97
N ASN A 386 21.94 42.38 -2.34
CA ASN A 386 23.21 41.81 -1.90
C ASN A 386 23.08 40.79 -0.75
N LYS A 387 22.20 41.04 0.22
CA LYS A 387 21.93 40.10 1.31
C LYS A 387 21.15 38.88 0.81
N ARG A 388 20.26 39.08 -0.18
CA ARG A 388 19.56 37.98 -0.89
C ARG A 388 20.53 37.08 -1.66
N ALA A 389 21.49 37.65 -2.39
CA ALA A 389 22.51 36.88 -3.09
C ALA A 389 23.41 36.07 -2.14
N LYS A 390 23.80 36.67 -1.00
CA LYS A 390 24.60 35.97 0.02
C LYS A 390 23.82 34.82 0.68
N ALA A 391 22.54 35.03 0.99
CA ALA A 391 21.66 33.99 1.54
C ALA A 391 21.46 32.83 0.54
N LEU A 392 21.23 33.13 -0.74
CA LEU A 392 21.09 32.10 -1.78
C LEU A 392 22.37 31.28 -1.97
N ARG A 393 23.55 31.92 -1.94
CA ARG A 393 24.84 31.21 -2.00
C ARG A 393 25.06 30.30 -0.79
N ALA A 394 24.69 30.76 0.41
CA ALA A 394 24.80 29.94 1.63
C ALA A 394 23.81 28.75 1.64
N ILE A 395 22.61 28.92 1.09
CA ILE A 395 21.65 27.83 0.89
C ILE A 395 22.20 26.82 -0.13
N ALA A 396 22.74 27.31 -1.26
CA ALA A 396 23.33 26.46 -2.29
C ALA A 396 24.54 25.66 -1.76
N SER A 397 25.47 26.29 -1.03
CA SER A 397 26.62 25.59 -0.46
C SER A 397 26.21 24.55 0.59
N LYS A 398 25.18 24.84 1.39
CA LYS A 398 24.64 23.89 2.38
C LYS A 398 23.90 22.73 1.70
N ALA A 399 23.22 22.98 0.59
CA ALA A 399 22.60 21.94 -0.22
C ALA A 399 23.66 21.03 -0.87
N GLU A 400 24.75 21.60 -1.40
CA GLU A 400 25.89 20.85 -1.92
C GLU A 400 26.58 20.00 -0.84
N GLU A 401 26.77 20.54 0.37
CA GLU A 401 27.33 19.78 1.49
C GLU A 401 26.43 18.60 1.90
N ILE A 402 25.10 18.81 1.94
CA ILE A 402 24.13 17.76 2.21
C ILE A 402 24.19 16.67 1.13
N GLU A 403 24.20 17.05 -0.14
CA GLU A 403 24.31 16.11 -1.27
C GLU A 403 25.64 15.35 -1.26
N TRP A 404 26.75 16.02 -0.95
CA TRP A 404 28.04 15.36 -0.78
C TRP A 404 28.04 14.35 0.38
N ARG A 405 27.44 14.69 1.53
CA ARG A 405 27.27 13.75 2.65
C ARG A 405 26.41 12.55 2.28
N LYS A 406 25.30 12.76 1.55
CA LYS A 406 24.44 11.69 1.03
C LYS A 406 25.22 10.75 0.10
N ARG A 407 26.03 11.29 -0.81
CA ARG A 407 26.90 10.50 -1.72
C ARG A 407 27.96 9.69 -0.97
N LYS A 408 28.57 10.27 0.07
CA LYS A 408 29.56 9.57 0.90
C LYS A 408 28.92 8.43 1.70
N LEU A 409 27.75 8.66 2.28
CA LEU A 409 26.95 7.63 2.95
C LEU A 409 26.49 6.54 1.98
N ALA A 410 26.13 6.86 0.73
CA ALA A 410 25.81 5.88 -0.32
C ALA A 410 26.92 4.88 -0.59
N LYS A 411 28.13 5.40 -0.78
CA LYS A 411 29.32 4.59 -1.05
C LYS A 411 29.67 3.73 0.17
N ALA A 412 29.49 4.27 1.37
CA ALA A 412 29.73 3.54 2.62
C ALA A 412 28.64 2.50 2.92
N SER A 413 27.39 2.74 2.48
CA SER A 413 26.25 1.87 2.76
C SER A 413 26.05 0.76 1.73
N GLY A 414 26.88 0.66 0.69
CA GLY A 414 26.77 -0.39 -0.35
C GLY A 414 25.46 -0.36 -1.16
N PHE A 415 24.57 0.61 -0.91
CA PHE A 415 23.25 0.67 -1.50
C PHE A 415 23.33 1.40 -2.84
N SER A 416 23.41 0.63 -3.93
CA SER A 416 23.05 1.15 -5.25
C SER A 416 21.52 1.19 -5.32
N LEU A 417 20.96 2.36 -5.67
CA LEU A 417 19.58 2.41 -6.17
C LEU A 417 19.47 1.33 -7.26
N SER A 418 18.36 0.58 -7.26
CA SER A 418 18.20 -0.63 -8.07
C SER A 418 18.69 -0.44 -9.51
N SER A 419 19.12 -1.53 -10.16
CA SER A 419 19.64 -1.53 -11.53
C SER A 419 18.79 -0.71 -12.53
N ALA A 420 17.48 -0.58 -12.28
CA ALA A 420 16.55 0.25 -13.03
C ALA A 420 16.76 1.78 -12.87
N MET A 421 17.17 2.25 -11.68
CA MET A 421 17.56 3.64 -11.47
C MET A 421 18.97 3.92 -12.00
N LYS A 422 19.89 2.96 -11.86
CA LYS A 422 21.23 3.06 -12.45
C LYS A 422 21.16 3.16 -13.99
N GLN A 423 20.28 2.41 -14.64
CA GLN A 423 20.06 2.51 -16.09
C GLN A 423 19.49 3.88 -16.52
N ARG A 424 18.62 4.51 -15.72
CA ARG A 424 18.11 5.86 -16.01
C ARG A 424 19.13 6.96 -15.70
N GLU A 425 19.91 6.82 -14.63
CA GLU A 425 20.98 7.76 -14.26
C GLU A 425 22.13 7.69 -15.28
N GLU A 426 22.53 6.50 -15.75
CA GLU A 426 23.48 6.33 -16.86
C GLU A 426 22.93 6.84 -18.21
N GLN A 427 21.61 6.78 -18.44
CA GLN A 427 20.97 7.34 -19.64
C GLN A 427 20.88 8.88 -19.60
N GLU A 428 20.76 9.49 -18.42
CA GLU A 428 20.86 10.95 -18.23
C GLU A 428 22.31 11.45 -18.28
N ASP A 429 23.28 10.72 -17.71
CA ASP A 429 24.70 11.10 -17.74
C ASP A 429 25.33 10.91 -19.13
N THR A 430 24.91 9.90 -19.90
CA THR A 430 25.32 9.77 -21.32
C THR A 430 24.66 10.80 -22.23
N GLY A 431 23.53 11.39 -21.82
CA GLY A 431 22.89 12.51 -22.51
C GLY A 431 23.60 13.85 -22.34
N ARG A 432 24.57 13.96 -21.42
CA ARG A 432 25.27 15.22 -21.11
C ARG A 432 26.65 15.36 -21.73
N SER A 433 27.12 14.36 -22.47
CA SER A 433 28.42 14.38 -23.13
C SER A 433 28.36 13.88 -24.58
N ARG A 434 27.86 14.74 -25.48
CA ARG A 434 28.41 14.97 -26.83
C ARG A 434 27.67 16.12 -27.50
N ASN A 435 28.44 17.09 -28.00
CA ASN A 435 27.97 18.18 -28.85
C ASN A 435 27.12 17.65 -30.01
N GLY A 436 25.84 18.03 -30.03
CA GLY A 436 24.90 17.66 -31.09
C GLY A 436 23.56 18.34 -30.86
N GLY A 437 23.53 19.68 -30.93
CA GLY A 437 22.27 20.43 -30.92
C GLY A 437 21.37 20.02 -32.11
N PRO A 438 20.04 20.07 -31.97
CA PRO A 438 19.13 19.80 -33.08
C PRO A 438 19.43 20.77 -34.23
N PRO A 439 19.37 20.32 -35.49
CA PRO A 439 19.66 21.20 -36.60
C PRO A 439 18.65 22.34 -36.66
N TRP A 440 19.13 23.54 -36.99
CA TRP A 440 18.41 24.82 -36.97
C TRP A 440 17.08 24.83 -37.74
N TRP A 441 16.84 23.86 -38.63
CA TRP A 441 15.57 23.70 -39.36
C TRP A 441 14.44 23.07 -38.52
N ALA A 442 14.74 22.39 -37.41
CA ALA A 442 13.73 21.77 -36.54
C ALA A 442 12.85 22.82 -35.84
N GLY A 443 13.43 23.97 -35.45
CA GLY A 443 12.67 25.10 -34.90
C GLY A 443 11.76 25.77 -35.94
N LEU A 444 12.17 25.76 -37.21
CA LEU A 444 11.41 26.35 -38.32
C LEU A 444 10.21 25.46 -38.69
N LEU A 445 10.35 24.14 -38.59
CA LEU A 445 9.25 23.19 -38.82
C LEU A 445 8.16 23.31 -37.75
N VAL A 446 8.53 23.46 -36.47
CA VAL A 446 7.57 23.63 -35.35
C VAL A 446 6.84 24.97 -35.46
N ALA A 447 7.52 26.04 -35.88
CA ALA A 447 6.89 27.34 -36.11
C ALA A 447 5.87 27.29 -37.28
N LEU A 448 6.20 26.61 -38.39
CA LEU A 448 5.28 26.46 -39.53
C LEU A 448 4.04 25.61 -39.19
N ILE A 449 4.22 24.54 -38.42
CA ILE A 449 3.11 23.72 -37.92
C ILE A 449 2.20 24.57 -37.00
N GLY A 450 2.78 25.40 -36.12
CA GLY A 450 2.02 26.31 -35.26
C GLY A 450 1.19 27.34 -36.04
N VAL A 451 1.76 27.94 -37.09
CA VAL A 451 1.05 28.89 -37.96
C VAL A 451 -0.10 28.22 -38.72
N PHE A 452 0.10 26.99 -39.21
CA PHE A 452 -0.94 26.23 -39.91
C PHE A 452 -2.16 25.94 -39.01
N PHE A 453 -1.92 25.50 -37.76
CA PHE A 453 -3.01 25.26 -36.81
C PHE A 453 -3.72 26.55 -36.38
N PHE A 454 -3.01 27.67 -36.28
CA PHE A 454 -3.61 28.97 -35.97
C PHE A 454 -4.55 29.46 -37.10
N VAL A 455 -4.15 29.31 -38.37
CA VAL A 455 -4.99 29.68 -39.52
C VAL A 455 -6.24 28.80 -39.60
N LEU A 456 -6.12 27.49 -39.34
CA LEU A 456 -7.26 26.58 -39.27
C LEU A 456 -8.24 26.95 -38.15
N ALA A 457 -7.73 27.28 -36.96
CA ALA A 457 -8.56 27.71 -35.83
C ALA A 457 -9.29 29.03 -36.14
N LEU A 458 -8.61 29.98 -36.79
CA LEU A 458 -9.21 31.26 -37.20
C LEU A 458 -10.30 31.07 -38.27
N GLY A 459 -10.06 30.19 -39.25
CA GLY A 459 -11.05 29.83 -40.27
C GLY A 459 -12.30 29.19 -39.68
N MET A 460 -12.14 28.25 -38.75
CA MET A 460 -13.29 27.64 -38.05
C MET A 460 -14.07 28.65 -37.20
N ALA A 461 -13.41 29.61 -36.56
CA ALA A 461 -14.08 30.67 -35.79
C ALA A 461 -14.93 31.60 -36.68
N ILE A 462 -14.48 31.89 -37.91
CA ILE A 462 -15.21 32.72 -38.88
C ILE A 462 -16.44 31.99 -39.42
N VAL A 463 -16.33 30.70 -39.73
CA VAL A 463 -17.47 29.87 -40.17
C VAL A 463 -18.53 29.76 -39.07
N ARG A 464 -18.11 29.56 -37.82
CA ARG A 464 -19.00 29.47 -36.66
C ARG A 464 -19.76 30.78 -36.41
N ARG A 465 -19.11 31.94 -36.61
CA ARG A 465 -19.77 33.26 -36.54
C ARG A 465 -20.75 33.51 -37.68
N ARG A 466 -20.54 32.94 -38.87
CA ARG A 466 -21.51 33.04 -39.98
C ARG A 466 -22.74 32.18 -39.76
N MET A 467 -22.59 30.97 -39.22
CA MET A 467 -23.74 30.10 -38.93
C MET A 467 -24.65 30.66 -37.83
N GLN A 468 -24.10 31.37 -36.84
CA GLN A 468 -24.90 31.99 -35.77
C GLN A 468 -25.67 33.25 -36.21
N ARG A 469 -25.37 33.82 -37.38
CA ARG A 469 -26.05 35.03 -37.89
C ARG A 469 -27.18 34.75 -38.90
N GLY A 470 -27.39 33.49 -39.31
CA GLY A 470 -28.38 33.12 -40.32
C GLY A 470 -29.72 32.57 -39.80
N GLY A 471 -29.86 32.32 -38.50
CA GLY A 471 -31.01 31.60 -37.93
C GLY A 471 -32.04 32.49 -37.25
N GLY A 472 -32.58 33.49 -37.95
CA GLY A 472 -33.58 34.41 -37.40
C GLY A 472 -34.58 34.91 -38.43
N GLY A 473 -35.58 34.09 -38.76
CA GLY A 473 -36.73 34.47 -39.60
C GLY A 473 -37.91 33.52 -39.36
N LYS A 474 -39.06 34.10 -38.99
CA LYS A 474 -40.25 33.51 -38.37
C LYS A 474 -41.24 32.82 -39.37
N PRO A 475 -42.30 32.14 -38.86
CA PRO A 475 -42.98 31.02 -39.52
C PRO A 475 -44.30 31.38 -40.23
N ALA A 476 -44.72 30.52 -41.17
CA ALA A 476 -46.08 30.28 -41.66
C ALA A 476 -46.00 28.97 -42.49
N GLY A 477 -46.92 28.02 -42.56
CA GLY A 477 -48.25 27.80 -42.01
C GLY A 477 -48.80 26.54 -42.72
N SER A 478 -49.57 25.71 -42.00
CA SER A 478 -50.60 24.78 -42.48
C SER A 478 -50.47 24.12 -43.87
N PHE A 479 -50.41 22.78 -43.91
CA PHE A 479 -51.43 22.00 -44.63
C PHE A 479 -51.53 20.56 -44.11
N VAL A 480 -52.79 20.11 -44.01
CA VAL A 480 -53.30 18.82 -43.53
C VAL A 480 -53.53 17.88 -44.73
N VAL A 481 -53.86 16.61 -44.42
CA VAL A 481 -54.43 15.51 -45.24
C VAL A 481 -53.38 14.46 -45.62
N GLY A 482 -53.48 13.17 -45.31
CA GLY A 482 -54.50 12.38 -44.62
C GLY A 482 -54.51 10.93 -45.14
N SER A 483 -54.51 9.94 -44.22
CA SER A 483 -54.99 8.53 -44.38
C SER A 483 -54.23 7.62 -45.37
N ARG A 484 -54.11 6.27 -45.26
CA ARG A 484 -54.88 5.13 -44.68
C ARG A 484 -53.88 4.01 -44.33
N ILE A 485 -54.02 3.29 -43.20
CA ILE A 485 -54.66 1.96 -43.05
C ILE A 485 -54.23 0.92 -44.10
N THR A 486 -53.36 -0.03 -43.71
CA THR A 486 -53.68 -1.41 -43.27
C THR A 486 -52.47 -1.99 -42.56
#